data_AF-A0A8H3V1K8-F1
#
_entry.id   AF-A0A8H3V1K8-F1
#
_cell.length_a   1.000
_cell.length_b   1.000
_cell.length_c   1.000
_cell.angle_alpha   90.00
_cell.angle_beta   90.00
_cell.angle_gamma   90.00
#
_symmetry.space_group_name_H-M   'P 1'
#
loop_
_entity.id
_entity.type
_entity.pdbx_description
1 polymer ?
#
loop_
_entity_poly.entity_id
_entity_poly.type
_entity_poly.pdbx_seq_one_letter_code
_entity_poly.pdbx_strand_id
1 'polypeptide(L)'
;MHFTNSIAALAFLTSAQASLFSSLLAPRAASCPAVWTTISKELTSLFVTNLQCNDNARAAIRGVFHDCFPQGGCDGSLALFADELSRPENTPLVATVNSLKALAVKYKVGVADMLMFAGSHAVVSCPGGPTTKTYIGRKDATAAAPPNQLPAPDVSAADAKAHFLAAGFSAQDLAALIGSHTAARQFTVDTTKSGASEDSTPGLWDVLYYLQLITKTSPFSFGVDKNLLADSETGPIMKSYSVNKGAWDKAYAPAMAKLEVLGAPFTQIDCTGALPRSLLKRSATQNYARSIINSLTMGKIAAF
;
A
#
# COMPACT_ATOMS: atom_id res chain seq x y z
N MET A 1 -66.48 70.39 -6.74
CA MET A 1 -66.06 70.35 -5.32
C MET A 1 -64.70 69.68 -5.23
N HIS A 2 -63.69 70.48 -4.89
CA HIS A 2 -62.46 70.19 -4.12
C HIS A 2 -61.57 69.02 -4.59
N PHE A 3 -60.36 69.19 -5.15
CA PHE A 3 -59.10 69.83 -4.73
C PHE A 3 -58.03 68.69 -4.81
N THR A 4 -57.12 68.72 -5.80
CA THR A 4 -55.64 68.89 -5.67
C THR A 4 -54.96 67.88 -4.74
N ASN A 5 -53.88 67.16 -5.07
CA ASN A 5 -52.59 67.63 -5.60
C ASN A 5 -51.68 66.45 -6.01
N SER A 6 -50.71 66.77 -6.88
CA SER A 6 -49.58 65.98 -7.39
C SER A 6 -48.70 65.28 -6.33
N ILE A 7 -47.94 64.26 -6.76
CA ILE A 7 -46.45 64.27 -6.79
C ILE A 7 -45.94 62.96 -7.41
N ALA A 8 -45.09 63.10 -8.43
CA ALA A 8 -44.26 62.06 -9.01
C ALA A 8 -43.14 61.64 -8.05
N ALA A 9 -42.80 60.35 -8.00
CA ALA A 9 -41.52 59.92 -7.45
C ALA A 9 -40.93 58.78 -8.28
N LEU A 10 -39.72 59.07 -8.76
CA LEU A 10 -38.83 58.32 -9.61
C LEU A 10 -38.51 56.91 -9.10
N ALA A 11 -38.22 56.05 -10.08
CA ALA A 11 -37.62 54.73 -9.92
C ALA A 11 -36.31 54.77 -9.09
N PHE A 12 -36.26 53.94 -8.05
CA PHE A 12 -35.02 53.42 -7.47
C PHE A 12 -35.00 51.90 -7.68
N LEU A 13 -34.40 51.46 -8.78
CA LEU A 13 -33.94 50.07 -8.91
C LEU A 13 -32.63 49.94 -8.13
N THR A 14 -32.72 49.47 -6.89
CA THR A 14 -31.54 49.10 -6.10
C THR A 14 -31.04 47.72 -6.54
N SER A 15 -29.76 47.66 -6.86
CA SER A 15 -29.00 46.52 -7.40
C SER A 15 -28.71 45.44 -6.35
N ALA A 16 -29.73 44.86 -5.72
CA ALA A 16 -29.52 43.99 -4.55
C ALA A 16 -30.39 42.72 -4.54
N GLN A 17 -30.51 42.00 -5.66
CA GLN A 17 -31.15 40.66 -5.67
C GLN A 17 -30.47 39.64 -6.59
N ALA A 18 -29.14 39.69 -6.69
CA ALA A 18 -28.36 38.65 -7.36
C ALA A 18 -27.32 38.04 -6.40
N SER A 19 -27.73 37.59 -5.21
CA SER A 19 -26.81 36.91 -4.27
C SER A 19 -27.49 35.94 -3.28
N LEU A 20 -28.52 35.20 -3.71
CA LEU A 20 -29.15 34.17 -2.86
C LEU A 20 -29.12 32.74 -3.42
N PHE A 21 -28.26 32.45 -4.41
CA PHE A 21 -28.10 31.08 -4.94
C PHE A 21 -26.64 30.61 -5.06
N SER A 22 -25.77 30.98 -4.11
CA SER A 22 -24.39 30.44 -4.03
C SER A 22 -24.05 29.96 -2.62
N SER A 23 -24.78 28.97 -2.11
CA SER A 23 -24.36 28.24 -0.90
C SER A 23 -24.84 26.78 -0.84
N LEU A 24 -25.08 26.16 -2.00
CA LEU A 24 -25.09 24.69 -2.15
C LEU A 24 -23.83 24.25 -2.91
N LEU A 25 -22.68 24.84 -2.57
CA LEU A 25 -21.40 24.25 -2.93
C LEU A 25 -21.16 23.11 -1.95
N ALA A 26 -21.25 21.87 -2.44
CA ALA A 26 -20.62 20.74 -1.78
C ALA A 26 -19.23 21.16 -1.28
N PRO A 27 -18.81 20.79 -0.05
CA PRO A 27 -17.52 21.19 0.47
C PRO A 27 -16.47 20.82 -0.57
N ARG A 28 -15.73 21.83 -1.07
CA ARG A 28 -14.63 21.64 -2.00
C ARG A 28 -13.76 20.53 -1.42
N ALA A 29 -13.57 19.43 -2.15
CA ALA A 29 -12.79 18.29 -1.68
C ALA A 29 -11.49 18.83 -1.07
N ALA A 30 -11.29 18.57 0.22
CA ALA A 30 -10.15 19.14 0.94
C ALA A 30 -8.86 18.72 0.23
N SER A 31 -7.99 19.68 -0.05
CA SER A 31 -6.70 19.40 -0.70
C SER A 31 -5.78 18.65 0.26
N CYS A 32 -4.95 17.74 -0.26
CA CYS A 32 -3.93 17.07 0.52
C CYS A 32 -3.05 18.08 1.29
N PRO A 33 -2.90 17.96 2.62
CA PRO A 33 -2.07 18.87 3.41
C PRO A 33 -0.61 18.88 2.93
N ALA A 34 -0.03 20.08 2.76
CA ALA A 34 1.32 20.26 2.21
C ALA A 34 2.43 19.54 3.01
N VAL A 35 2.19 19.23 4.29
CA VAL A 35 3.11 18.47 5.15
C VAL A 35 3.45 17.09 4.56
N TRP A 36 2.52 16.47 3.83
CA TRP A 36 2.73 15.14 3.23
C TRP A 36 3.79 15.15 2.12
N THR A 37 3.96 16.26 1.42
CA THR A 37 5.09 16.42 0.47
C THR A 37 6.43 16.50 1.20
N THR A 38 6.47 17.10 2.39
CA THR A 38 7.68 17.13 3.23
C THR A 38 7.98 15.75 3.80
N ILE A 39 6.96 15.06 4.34
CA ILE A 39 7.06 13.68 4.83
C ILE A 39 7.57 12.75 3.73
N SER A 40 7.06 12.88 2.49
CA SER A 40 7.54 12.07 1.35
C SER A 40 9.05 12.20 1.10
N LYS A 41 9.64 13.39 1.26
CA LYS A 41 11.10 13.55 1.09
C LYS A 41 11.88 12.79 2.17
N GLU A 42 11.40 12.80 3.42
CA GLU A 42 12.04 12.04 4.50
C GLU A 42 11.88 10.55 4.31
N LEU A 43 10.69 10.09 3.93
CA LEU A 43 10.44 8.68 3.63
C LEU A 43 11.29 8.18 2.45
N THR A 44 11.51 9.00 1.42
CA THR A 44 12.42 8.64 0.32
C THR A 44 13.83 8.38 0.84
N SER A 45 14.32 9.23 1.75
CA SER A 45 15.65 9.08 2.37
C SER A 45 15.72 7.85 3.28
N LEU A 46 14.61 7.51 3.95
CA LEU A 46 14.51 6.34 4.81
C LEU A 46 14.47 5.01 4.03
N PHE A 47 13.85 5.01 2.85
CA PHE A 47 13.51 3.78 2.11
C PHE A 47 14.47 3.40 1.00
N VAL A 48 15.27 4.34 0.49
CA VAL A 48 16.11 4.12 -0.69
C VAL A 48 17.58 4.13 -0.33
N THR A 49 18.30 3.11 -0.78
CA THR A 49 19.76 3.04 -0.67
C THR A 49 20.31 2.44 -1.96
N ASN A 50 21.32 3.07 -2.57
CA ASN A 50 21.91 2.63 -3.84
C ASN A 50 20.86 2.38 -4.95
N LEU A 51 19.86 3.27 -5.05
CA LEU A 51 18.75 3.19 -6.01
C LEU A 51 17.90 1.91 -5.90
N GLN A 52 17.91 1.25 -4.76
CA GLN A 52 17.07 0.09 -4.43
C GLN A 52 16.29 0.36 -3.15
N CYS A 53 15.16 -0.33 -2.97
CA CYS A 53 14.47 -0.24 -1.69
C CYS A 53 15.16 -1.11 -0.62
N ASN A 54 15.26 -0.57 0.60
CA ASN A 54 15.97 -1.18 1.72
C ASN A 54 15.00 -1.85 2.72
N ASP A 55 15.51 -2.32 3.86
CA ASP A 55 14.71 -3.05 4.84
C ASP A 55 13.59 -2.19 5.47
N ASN A 56 13.78 -0.87 5.57
CA ASN A 56 12.70 0.02 6.04
C ASN A 56 11.55 0.07 5.05
N ALA A 57 11.84 0.08 3.75
CA ALA A 57 10.79 0.04 2.73
C ALA A 57 10.01 -1.29 2.82
N ARG A 58 10.72 -2.42 2.90
CA ARG A 58 10.11 -3.75 3.03
C ARG A 58 9.23 -3.86 4.28
N ALA A 59 9.73 -3.37 5.41
CA ALA A 59 8.99 -3.35 6.66
C ALA A 59 7.77 -2.42 6.60
N ALA A 60 7.86 -1.25 5.94
CA ALA A 60 6.71 -0.36 5.77
C ALA A 60 5.62 -0.97 4.87
N ILE A 61 5.99 -1.68 3.80
CA ILE A 61 5.05 -2.40 2.93
C ILE A 61 4.33 -3.49 3.74
N ARG A 62 5.10 -4.31 4.46
CA ARG A 62 4.56 -5.36 5.33
C ARG A 62 3.69 -4.80 6.46
N GLY A 63 4.09 -3.66 7.03
CA GLY A 63 3.39 -2.98 8.12
C GLY A 63 1.94 -2.63 7.78
N VAL A 64 1.63 -2.32 6.52
CA VAL A 64 0.24 -2.06 6.10
C VAL A 64 -0.64 -3.28 6.30
N PHE A 65 -0.21 -4.46 5.84
CA PHE A 65 -0.97 -5.69 6.04
C PHE A 65 -1.13 -6.00 7.54
N HIS A 66 -0.05 -5.82 8.31
CA HIS A 66 -0.02 -6.13 9.74
C HIS A 66 -0.87 -5.18 10.61
N ASP A 67 -1.11 -3.95 10.15
CA ASP A 67 -2.04 -3.00 10.80
C ASP A 67 -3.49 -3.22 10.33
N CYS A 68 -3.70 -3.39 9.01
CA CYS A 68 -5.04 -3.33 8.42
C CYS A 68 -5.87 -4.62 8.46
N PHE A 69 -5.24 -5.81 8.45
CA PHE A 69 -5.99 -7.06 8.46
C PHE A 69 -6.60 -7.43 9.82
N PRO A 70 -5.93 -7.16 10.96
CA PRO A 70 -6.54 -7.31 12.26
C PRO A 70 -7.79 -6.43 12.45
N GLN A 71 -8.58 -6.75 13.48
CA GLN A 71 -9.75 -5.98 13.87
C GLN A 71 -9.32 -4.55 14.23
N GLY A 72 -10.07 -3.56 13.73
CA GLY A 72 -9.71 -2.14 13.80
C GLY A 72 -9.43 -1.58 12.41
N GLY A 73 -8.85 -2.42 11.53
CA GLY A 73 -8.46 -2.02 10.20
C GLY A 73 -7.23 -1.13 10.25
N CYS A 74 -7.05 -0.28 9.24
CA CYS A 74 -5.92 0.63 9.16
C CYS A 74 -6.10 1.79 10.14
N ASP A 75 -5.86 1.56 11.43
CA ASP A 75 -6.06 2.54 12.51
C ASP A 75 -4.77 2.83 13.30
N GLY A 76 -3.64 2.29 12.87
CA GLY A 76 -2.34 2.52 13.48
C GLY A 76 -2.11 1.76 14.78
N SER A 77 -3.00 0.83 15.17
CA SER A 77 -2.87 0.04 16.40
C SER A 77 -1.49 -0.62 16.50
N LEU A 78 -0.95 -1.12 15.37
CA LEU A 78 0.36 -1.75 15.27
C LEU A 78 1.48 -0.86 15.84
N ALA A 79 1.41 0.45 15.64
CA ALA A 79 2.41 1.39 16.11
C ALA A 79 2.06 2.01 17.48
N LEU A 80 0.77 2.12 17.78
CA LEU A 80 0.28 2.80 18.98
C LEU A 80 0.44 1.93 20.23
N PHE A 81 0.30 0.60 20.10
CA PHE A 81 0.24 -0.33 21.23
C PHE A 81 1.44 -1.28 21.25
N ALA A 82 2.19 -1.25 22.36
CA ALA A 82 3.43 -2.01 22.50
C ALA A 82 3.20 -3.52 22.59
N ASP A 83 2.09 -3.96 23.19
CA ASP A 83 1.68 -5.37 23.28
C ASP A 83 1.29 -5.96 21.92
N GLU A 84 0.87 -5.13 20.97
CA GLU A 84 0.67 -5.52 19.57
C GLU A 84 1.99 -5.55 18.80
N LEU A 85 2.79 -4.49 18.89
CA LEU A 85 4.06 -4.40 18.16
C LEU A 85 5.08 -5.46 18.60
N SER A 86 5.04 -5.89 19.87
CA SER A 86 5.97 -6.87 20.44
C SER A 86 5.59 -8.32 20.15
N ARG A 87 4.49 -8.59 19.44
CA ARG A 87 4.09 -9.95 19.08
C ARG A 87 5.12 -10.59 18.14
N PRO A 88 5.35 -11.91 18.22
CA PRO A 88 6.40 -12.59 17.45
C PRO A 88 6.35 -12.30 15.95
N GLU A 89 5.15 -12.27 15.37
CA GLU A 89 4.90 -11.98 13.95
C GLU A 89 5.32 -10.56 13.53
N ASN A 90 5.34 -9.61 14.46
CA ASN A 90 5.69 -8.20 14.24
C ASN A 90 7.16 -7.88 14.52
N THR A 91 7.95 -8.82 15.05
CA THR A 91 9.36 -8.61 15.43
C THR A 91 10.20 -7.91 14.34
N PRO A 92 10.12 -8.29 13.04
CA PRO A 92 10.92 -7.63 12.01
C PRO A 92 10.47 -6.21 11.66
N LEU A 93 9.33 -5.75 12.17
CA LEU A 93 8.74 -4.45 11.88
C LEU A 93 9.10 -3.39 12.92
N VAL A 94 9.49 -3.81 14.14
CA VAL A 94 9.61 -2.95 15.33
C VAL A 94 10.44 -1.69 15.08
N ALA A 95 11.62 -1.81 14.48
CA ALA A 95 12.51 -0.67 14.26
C ALA A 95 11.91 0.36 13.29
N THR A 96 11.34 -0.10 12.18
CA THR A 96 10.73 0.77 11.16
C THR A 96 9.43 1.38 11.67
N VAL A 97 8.57 0.61 12.32
CA VAL A 97 7.30 1.11 12.89
C VAL A 97 7.57 2.20 13.94
N ASN A 98 8.55 2.02 14.81
CA ASN A 98 8.95 3.06 15.76
C ASN A 98 9.50 4.32 15.07
N SER A 99 10.26 4.16 13.99
CA SER A 99 10.74 5.30 13.19
C SER A 99 9.60 6.08 12.54
N LEU A 100 8.61 5.36 11.97
CA LEU A 100 7.40 5.96 11.38
C LEU A 100 6.55 6.67 12.45
N LYS A 101 6.37 6.06 13.62
CA LYS A 101 5.69 6.71 14.76
C LYS A 101 6.39 8.00 15.18
N ALA A 102 7.72 8.00 15.25
CA ALA A 102 8.49 9.20 15.55
C ALA A 102 8.31 10.30 14.49
N LEU A 103 8.24 9.94 13.20
CA LEU A 103 7.91 10.88 12.13
C LEU A 103 6.49 11.43 12.27
N ALA A 104 5.50 10.61 12.63
CA ALA A 104 4.13 11.05 12.85
C ALA A 104 4.07 12.13 13.95
N VAL A 105 4.77 11.88 15.07
CA VAL A 105 4.92 12.84 16.18
C VAL A 105 5.62 14.12 15.73
N LYS A 106 6.75 14.00 15.02
CA LYS A 106 7.53 15.14 14.51
C LYS A 106 6.69 16.06 13.63
N TYR A 107 5.87 15.50 12.74
CA TYR A 107 5.06 16.25 11.80
C TYR A 107 3.64 16.56 12.29
N LYS A 108 3.28 16.09 13.49
CA LYS A 108 1.95 16.28 14.09
C LYS A 108 0.83 15.76 13.18
N VAL A 109 1.03 14.56 12.63
CA VAL A 109 0.03 13.83 11.84
C VAL A 109 -0.38 12.56 12.58
N GLY A 110 -1.53 11.97 12.22
CA GLY A 110 -1.97 10.70 12.80
C GLY A 110 -0.98 9.56 12.49
N VAL A 111 -0.81 8.65 13.45
CA VAL A 111 0.05 7.48 13.29
C VAL A 111 -0.50 6.53 12.24
N ALA A 112 -1.83 6.33 12.21
CA ALA A 112 -2.51 5.52 11.21
C ALA A 112 -2.25 6.01 9.78
N ASP A 113 -2.40 7.32 9.57
CA ASP A 113 -2.11 7.93 8.26
C ASP A 113 -0.63 7.84 7.89
N MET A 114 0.28 7.99 8.86
CA MET A 114 1.71 7.83 8.61
C MET A 114 2.06 6.42 8.15
N LEU A 115 1.52 5.37 8.77
CA LEU A 115 1.77 3.99 8.35
C LEU A 115 1.28 3.72 6.93
N MET A 116 0.06 4.15 6.60
CA MET A 116 -0.52 3.91 5.27
C MET A 116 0.19 4.71 4.18
N PHE A 117 0.48 5.99 4.44
CA PHE A 117 1.25 6.81 3.52
C PHE A 117 2.66 6.23 3.32
N ALA A 118 3.31 5.76 4.39
CA ALA A 118 4.62 5.13 4.33
C ALA A 118 4.63 3.83 3.52
N GLY A 119 3.63 2.96 3.67
CA GLY A 119 3.51 1.73 2.88
C GLY A 119 3.34 2.00 1.39
N SER A 120 2.37 2.84 1.02
CA SER A 120 2.19 3.32 -0.36
C SER A 120 3.46 3.97 -0.94
N HIS A 121 4.14 4.79 -0.13
CA HIS A 121 5.39 5.43 -0.50
C HIS A 121 6.52 4.42 -0.73
N ALA A 122 6.63 3.42 0.14
CA ALA A 122 7.65 2.38 0.03
C ALA A 122 7.48 1.55 -1.24
N VAL A 123 6.25 1.19 -1.62
CA VAL A 123 5.96 0.50 -2.90
C VAL A 123 6.53 1.30 -4.07
N VAL A 124 6.14 2.58 -4.24
CA VAL A 124 6.60 3.39 -5.38
C VAL A 124 8.10 3.75 -5.32
N SER A 125 8.69 3.72 -4.11
CA SER A 125 10.13 3.91 -3.90
C SER A 125 10.94 2.68 -4.28
N CYS A 126 10.37 1.47 -4.19
CA CYS A 126 10.96 0.30 -4.81
C CYS A 126 11.01 0.50 -6.34
N PRO A 127 12.17 0.36 -6.99
CA PRO A 127 12.30 0.52 -8.44
C PRO A 127 11.35 -0.42 -9.20
N GLY A 128 10.43 0.15 -9.98
CA GLY A 128 9.38 -0.61 -10.67
C GLY A 128 8.02 -0.62 -9.97
N GLY A 129 7.93 -0.06 -8.76
CA GLY A 129 6.70 0.01 -7.97
C GLY A 129 5.60 0.82 -8.65
N PRO A 130 4.35 0.35 -8.66
CA PRO A 130 3.23 1.15 -9.11
C PRO A 130 2.88 2.23 -8.08
N THR A 131 2.27 3.32 -8.56
CA THR A 131 1.60 4.28 -7.68
C THR A 131 0.24 3.72 -7.28
N THR A 132 -0.02 3.67 -5.98
CA THR A 132 -1.31 3.29 -5.37
C THR A 132 -2.13 4.53 -5.06
N LYS A 133 -3.46 4.37 -4.97
CA LYS A 133 -4.29 5.42 -4.40
C LYS A 133 -4.04 5.46 -2.90
N THR A 134 -3.76 6.65 -2.36
CA THR A 134 -3.30 6.85 -0.99
C THR A 134 -4.11 7.96 -0.39
N TYR A 135 -4.82 7.61 0.67
CA TYR A 135 -5.76 8.49 1.33
C TYR A 135 -5.25 8.81 2.74
N ILE A 136 -5.61 9.99 3.27
CA ILE A 136 -5.37 10.37 4.67
C ILE A 136 -6.66 10.83 5.33
N GLY A 137 -6.70 10.86 6.66
CA GLY A 137 -7.87 11.20 7.48
C GLY A 137 -8.31 10.07 8.41
N ARG A 138 -7.46 9.09 8.69
CA ARG A 138 -7.74 8.03 9.68
C ARG A 138 -7.75 8.59 11.08
N LYS A 139 -8.49 7.91 11.96
CA LYS A 139 -8.42 8.14 13.40
C LYS A 139 -7.48 7.11 13.99
N ASP A 140 -6.57 7.57 14.83
CA ASP A 140 -5.66 6.71 15.56
C ASP A 140 -6.45 5.82 16.55
N ALA A 141 -6.06 4.56 16.62
CA ALA A 141 -6.68 3.53 17.45
C ALA A 141 -6.66 3.88 18.95
N THR A 142 -7.69 3.41 19.67
CA THR A 142 -7.78 3.56 21.14
C THR A 142 -7.49 2.28 21.90
N ALA A 143 -7.31 1.15 21.19
CA ALA A 143 -6.92 -0.13 21.76
C ALA A 143 -6.09 -0.92 20.74
N ALA A 144 -5.29 -1.88 21.22
CA ALA A 144 -4.60 -2.85 20.39
C ALA A 144 -5.59 -3.78 19.68
N ALA A 145 -5.25 -4.23 18.48
CA ALA A 145 -5.97 -5.31 17.83
C ALA A 145 -5.79 -6.62 18.60
N PRO A 146 -6.80 -7.51 18.70
CA PRO A 146 -6.64 -8.82 19.34
C PRO A 146 -5.53 -9.69 18.69
N PRO A 147 -4.86 -10.58 19.45
CA PRO A 147 -3.86 -11.49 18.90
C PRO A 147 -4.48 -12.54 17.97
N ASN A 148 -3.63 -13.22 17.20
CA ASN A 148 -4.00 -14.36 16.33
C ASN A 148 -5.00 -14.02 15.21
N GLN A 149 -4.93 -12.80 14.67
CA GLN A 149 -5.79 -12.34 13.58
C GLN A 149 -5.09 -12.27 12.21
N LEU A 150 -3.79 -12.55 12.15
CA LEU A 150 -3.03 -12.64 10.90
C LEU A 150 -2.90 -14.10 10.44
N PRO A 151 -2.93 -14.38 9.11
CA PRO A 151 -2.67 -15.71 8.59
C PRO A 151 -1.26 -16.20 8.93
N ALA A 152 -1.16 -17.49 9.28
CA ALA A 152 0.13 -18.14 9.50
C ALA A 152 0.92 -18.29 8.17
N PRO A 153 2.27 -18.30 8.22
CA PRO A 153 3.11 -18.41 7.01
C PRO A 153 2.99 -19.76 6.27
N ASP A 154 2.35 -20.75 6.87
CA ASP A 154 2.14 -22.10 6.33
C ASP A 154 0.66 -22.47 6.16
N VAL A 155 -0.25 -21.50 6.33
CA VAL A 155 -1.69 -21.68 6.21
C VAL A 155 -2.08 -22.28 4.84
N SER A 156 -3.18 -23.04 4.81
CA SER A 156 -3.70 -23.62 3.57
C SER A 156 -4.18 -22.53 2.59
N ALA A 157 -4.20 -22.83 1.29
CA ALA A 157 -4.73 -21.88 0.30
C ALA A 157 -6.22 -21.60 0.52
N ALA A 158 -7.00 -22.60 0.95
CA ALA A 158 -8.42 -22.44 1.24
C ALA A 158 -8.65 -21.45 2.40
N ASP A 159 -7.88 -21.60 3.48
CA ASP A 159 -7.98 -20.73 4.65
C ASP A 159 -7.45 -19.32 4.35
N ALA A 160 -6.36 -19.18 3.58
CA ALA A 160 -5.88 -17.88 3.12
C ALA A 160 -6.94 -17.15 2.27
N LYS A 161 -7.57 -17.85 1.32
CA LYS A 161 -8.67 -17.30 0.51
C LYS A 161 -9.87 -16.93 1.36
N ALA A 162 -10.28 -17.77 2.29
CA ALA A 162 -11.40 -17.48 3.19
C ALA A 162 -11.14 -16.25 4.06
N HIS A 163 -9.91 -16.12 4.58
CA HIS A 163 -9.49 -14.98 5.39
C HIS A 163 -9.53 -13.66 4.59
N PHE A 164 -8.98 -13.66 3.37
CA PHE A 164 -9.02 -12.49 2.49
C PHE A 164 -10.45 -12.16 2.03
N LEU A 165 -11.25 -13.18 1.71
CA LEU A 165 -12.65 -13.00 1.32
C LEU A 165 -13.49 -12.39 2.44
N ALA A 166 -13.23 -12.73 3.70
CA ALA A 166 -13.90 -12.13 4.85
C ALA A 166 -13.65 -10.63 4.98
N ALA A 167 -12.47 -10.15 4.54
CA ALA A 167 -12.13 -8.73 4.41
C ALA A 167 -12.54 -8.14 3.04
N GLY A 168 -13.28 -8.90 2.22
CA GLY A 168 -13.83 -8.48 0.94
C GLY A 168 -12.89 -8.64 -0.25
N PHE A 169 -11.73 -9.30 -0.12
CA PHE A 169 -10.74 -9.47 -1.19
C PHE A 169 -11.00 -10.74 -2.00
N SER A 170 -10.94 -10.61 -3.34
CA SER A 170 -11.05 -11.75 -4.25
C SER A 170 -9.77 -12.59 -4.26
N ALA A 171 -9.83 -13.79 -4.85
CA ALA A 171 -8.62 -14.58 -5.12
C ALA A 171 -7.61 -13.82 -6.00
N GLN A 172 -8.09 -12.96 -6.92
CA GLN A 172 -7.22 -12.11 -7.72
C GLN A 172 -6.54 -11.02 -6.88
N ASP A 173 -7.25 -10.42 -5.93
CA ASP A 173 -6.68 -9.45 -5.00
C ASP A 173 -5.61 -10.10 -4.12
N LEU A 174 -5.90 -11.27 -3.55
CA LEU A 174 -4.93 -12.05 -2.75
C LEU A 174 -3.69 -12.40 -3.58
N ALA A 175 -3.88 -12.97 -4.78
CA ALA A 175 -2.78 -13.33 -5.66
C ALA A 175 -1.98 -12.10 -6.12
N ALA A 176 -2.58 -10.91 -6.19
CA ALA A 176 -1.85 -9.68 -6.49
C ALA A 176 -1.07 -9.19 -5.28
N LEU A 177 -1.70 -9.12 -4.10
CA LEU A 177 -1.10 -8.62 -2.86
C LEU A 177 0.09 -9.48 -2.39
N ILE A 178 0.01 -10.81 -2.49
CA ILE A 178 1.12 -11.70 -2.13
C ILE A 178 2.39 -11.44 -2.97
N GLY A 179 2.24 -10.84 -4.15
CA GLY A 179 3.35 -10.37 -4.97
C GLY A 179 4.27 -9.36 -4.29
N SER A 180 3.83 -8.70 -3.20
CA SER A 180 4.70 -7.85 -2.39
C SER A 180 5.91 -8.60 -1.84
N HIS A 181 5.89 -9.94 -1.81
CA HIS A 181 7.03 -10.77 -1.47
C HIS A 181 8.23 -10.61 -2.42
N THR A 182 8.09 -9.97 -3.59
CA THR A 182 9.26 -9.54 -4.39
C THR A 182 10.18 -8.58 -3.63
N ALA A 183 9.63 -7.83 -2.66
CA ALA A 183 10.39 -6.96 -1.78
C ALA A 183 10.23 -7.41 -0.32
N ALA A 184 10.57 -8.67 -0.03
CA ALA A 184 10.49 -9.24 1.32
C ALA A 184 11.80 -9.94 1.75
N ARG A 185 11.88 -10.15 3.07
CA ARG A 185 12.84 -11.03 3.74
C ARG A 185 12.17 -11.69 4.94
N GLN A 186 12.52 -12.94 5.22
CA GLN A 186 12.08 -13.65 6.42
C GLN A 186 13.19 -13.70 7.47
N PHE A 187 12.80 -13.62 8.74
CA PHE A 187 13.76 -13.67 9.87
C PHE A 187 13.39 -14.72 10.92
N THR A 188 12.10 -15.07 11.02
CA THR A 188 11.54 -15.82 12.16
C THR A 188 10.89 -17.14 11.75
N VAL A 189 10.62 -17.38 10.46
CA VAL A 189 9.92 -18.60 10.01
C VAL A 189 10.89 -19.77 9.88
N ASP A 190 12.04 -19.52 9.26
CA ASP A 190 13.17 -20.45 9.25
C ASP A 190 14.40 -19.70 9.77
N THR A 191 14.70 -19.87 11.06
CA THR A 191 15.80 -19.17 11.72
C THR A 191 17.17 -19.57 11.15
N THR A 192 17.28 -20.73 10.48
CA THR A 192 18.51 -21.15 9.79
C THR A 192 18.76 -20.36 8.50
N LYS A 193 17.72 -19.72 7.96
CA LYS A 193 17.75 -18.88 6.76
C LYS A 193 17.41 -17.41 7.06
N SER A 194 17.61 -16.97 8.30
CA SER A 194 17.27 -15.60 8.71
C SER A 194 17.91 -14.55 7.78
N GLY A 195 17.10 -13.60 7.29
CA GLY A 195 17.49 -12.60 6.30
C GLY A 195 17.38 -13.05 4.85
N ALA A 196 17.00 -14.31 4.57
CA ALA A 196 16.75 -14.77 3.21
C ALA A 196 15.56 -14.03 2.59
N SER A 197 15.68 -13.72 1.30
CA SER A 197 14.63 -13.11 0.48
C SER A 197 13.83 -14.14 -0.29
N GLU A 198 12.63 -13.75 -0.71
CA GLU A 198 11.65 -14.58 -1.38
C GLU A 198 11.85 -14.60 -2.90
N ASP A 199 12.71 -13.71 -3.41
CA ASP A 199 13.33 -13.77 -4.72
C ASP A 199 14.80 -13.31 -4.69
N SER A 200 15.49 -13.35 -5.83
CA SER A 200 16.89 -12.92 -5.96
C SER A 200 17.09 -11.42 -6.21
N THR A 201 16.03 -10.62 -6.28
CA THR A 201 16.07 -9.18 -6.53
C THR A 201 15.27 -8.37 -5.47
N PRO A 202 15.49 -8.60 -4.16
CA PRO A 202 14.63 -8.06 -3.08
C PRO A 202 14.64 -6.53 -2.92
N GLY A 203 15.48 -5.84 -3.68
CA GLY A 203 15.55 -4.38 -3.77
C GLY A 203 14.75 -3.78 -4.92
N LEU A 204 14.11 -4.61 -5.76
CA LEU A 204 13.32 -4.22 -6.93
C LEU A 204 11.85 -4.64 -6.75
N TRP A 205 10.96 -3.96 -7.47
CA TRP A 205 9.54 -4.31 -7.52
C TRP A 205 9.20 -4.92 -8.88
N ASP A 206 9.46 -6.22 -9.01
CA ASP A 206 9.33 -6.97 -10.26
C ASP A 206 8.51 -8.26 -10.07
N VAL A 207 8.50 -9.13 -11.08
CA VAL A 207 7.70 -10.37 -11.09
C VAL A 207 8.56 -11.61 -10.85
N LEU A 208 9.82 -11.44 -10.45
CA LEU A 208 10.77 -12.52 -10.28
C LEU A 208 10.36 -13.45 -9.14
N TYR A 209 9.75 -12.91 -8.08
CA TYR A 209 9.05 -13.68 -7.04
C TYR A 209 8.16 -14.79 -7.62
N TYR A 210 7.19 -14.45 -8.48
CA TYR A 210 6.29 -15.44 -9.05
C TYR A 210 7.04 -16.47 -9.89
N LEU A 211 7.98 -16.00 -10.72
CA LEU A 211 8.77 -16.88 -11.60
C LEU A 211 9.61 -17.87 -10.78
N GLN A 212 10.30 -17.41 -9.76
CA GLN A 212 11.17 -18.23 -8.92
C GLN A 212 10.40 -19.16 -7.99
N LEU A 213 9.21 -18.76 -7.55
CA LEU A 213 8.28 -19.64 -6.84
C LEU A 213 7.83 -20.81 -7.74
N ILE A 214 7.51 -20.52 -9.02
CA ILE A 214 7.13 -21.53 -10.02
C ILE A 214 8.30 -22.46 -10.35
N THR A 215 9.49 -21.90 -10.58
CA THR A 215 10.68 -22.68 -10.94
C THR A 215 11.40 -23.30 -9.74
N LYS A 216 10.93 -23.03 -8.51
CA LYS A 216 11.53 -23.47 -7.24
C LYS A 216 12.98 -23.04 -7.08
N THR A 217 13.30 -21.82 -7.51
CA THR A 217 14.65 -21.22 -7.44
C THR A 217 14.73 -20.03 -6.50
N SER A 218 13.66 -19.70 -5.77
CA SER A 218 13.68 -18.65 -4.76
C SER A 218 14.65 -19.01 -3.63
N PRO A 219 15.38 -18.03 -3.03
CA PRO A 219 16.22 -18.30 -1.87
C PRO A 219 15.41 -18.85 -0.67
N PHE A 220 14.17 -18.36 -0.51
CA PHE A 220 13.18 -18.85 0.43
C PHE A 220 11.76 -18.79 -0.16
N SER A 221 10.84 -19.61 0.35
CA SER A 221 9.41 -19.51 0.02
C SER A 221 8.55 -19.96 1.20
N PHE A 222 7.60 -19.10 1.61
CA PHE A 222 6.64 -19.44 2.65
C PHE A 222 5.75 -20.63 2.24
N GLY A 223 5.21 -21.34 3.24
CA GLY A 223 4.28 -22.44 3.01
C GLY A 223 3.04 -21.98 2.25
N VAL A 224 2.44 -20.87 2.68
CA VAL A 224 1.25 -20.28 2.06
C VAL A 224 1.50 -19.89 0.59
N ASP A 225 2.66 -19.36 0.24
CA ASP A 225 3.01 -19.00 -1.14
C ASP A 225 2.97 -20.24 -2.06
N LYS A 226 3.56 -21.34 -1.61
CA LYS A 226 3.55 -22.63 -2.32
C LYS A 226 2.12 -23.19 -2.43
N ASN A 227 1.34 -23.06 -1.36
CA ASN A 227 -0.05 -23.51 -1.33
C ASN A 227 -0.92 -22.72 -2.32
N LEU A 228 -0.80 -21.39 -2.34
CA LEU A 228 -1.53 -20.51 -3.26
C LEU A 228 -1.12 -20.74 -4.72
N LEU A 229 0.15 -21.04 -4.98
CA LEU A 229 0.58 -21.42 -6.33
C LEU A 229 -0.01 -22.75 -6.79
N ALA A 230 -0.20 -23.71 -5.87
CA ALA A 230 -0.76 -25.02 -6.15
C ALA A 230 -2.30 -25.02 -6.26
N ASP A 231 -2.97 -24.02 -5.68
CA ASP A 231 -4.42 -23.87 -5.69
C ASP A 231 -4.97 -23.63 -7.12
N SER A 232 -6.14 -24.21 -7.38
CA SER A 232 -6.77 -24.16 -8.71
C SER A 232 -7.23 -22.77 -9.16
N GLU A 233 -7.46 -21.85 -8.22
CA GLU A 233 -7.96 -20.50 -8.50
C GLU A 233 -6.82 -19.47 -8.50
N THR A 234 -5.99 -19.45 -7.46
CA THR A 234 -4.88 -18.48 -7.35
C THR A 234 -3.67 -18.87 -8.20
N GLY A 235 -3.41 -20.17 -8.41
CA GLY A 235 -2.25 -20.67 -9.15
C GLY A 235 -2.18 -20.16 -10.59
N PRO A 236 -3.25 -20.25 -11.41
CA PRO A 236 -3.27 -19.67 -12.76
C PRO A 236 -3.04 -18.16 -12.78
N ILE A 237 -3.57 -17.43 -11.79
CA ILE A 237 -3.41 -15.96 -11.68
C ILE A 237 -1.94 -15.62 -11.40
N MET A 238 -1.31 -16.27 -10.42
CA MET A 238 0.11 -16.08 -10.09
C MET A 238 1.03 -16.40 -11.28
N LYS A 239 0.73 -17.49 -12.02
CA LYS A 239 1.45 -17.84 -13.26
C LYS A 239 1.30 -16.77 -14.35
N SER A 240 0.14 -16.13 -14.44
CA SER A 240 -0.05 -15.03 -15.41
C SER A 240 0.81 -13.81 -15.08
N TYR A 241 0.97 -13.51 -13.78
CA TYR A 241 1.79 -12.38 -13.32
C TYR A 241 3.29 -12.61 -13.52
N SER A 242 3.77 -13.86 -13.45
CA SER A 242 5.21 -14.18 -13.56
C SER A 242 5.88 -13.74 -14.87
N VAL A 243 5.10 -13.45 -15.91
CA VAL A 243 5.58 -12.96 -17.20
C VAL A 243 4.95 -11.63 -17.61
N ASN A 244 4.03 -11.08 -16.82
CA ASN A 244 3.27 -9.89 -17.16
C ASN A 244 3.17 -8.92 -15.97
N LYS A 245 4.28 -8.20 -15.74
CA LYS A 245 4.34 -7.12 -14.74
C LYS A 245 3.24 -6.06 -14.91
N GLY A 246 2.84 -5.74 -16.15
CA GLY A 246 1.80 -4.76 -16.38
C GLY A 246 0.41 -5.23 -15.91
N ALA A 247 0.11 -6.52 -16.04
CA ALA A 247 -1.10 -7.12 -15.49
C ALA A 247 -1.06 -7.16 -13.96
N TRP A 248 0.09 -7.53 -13.38
CA TRP A 248 0.27 -7.51 -11.93
C TRP A 248 0.11 -6.10 -11.35
N ASP A 249 0.77 -5.08 -11.91
CA ASP A 249 0.65 -3.69 -11.46
C ASP A 249 -0.81 -3.20 -11.49
N LYS A 250 -1.58 -3.58 -12.53
CA LYS A 250 -3.01 -3.24 -12.68
C LYS A 250 -3.90 -3.91 -11.65
N ALA A 251 -3.50 -5.06 -11.10
CA ALA A 251 -4.23 -5.75 -10.04
C ALA A 251 -3.76 -5.34 -8.64
N TYR A 252 -2.45 -5.19 -8.44
CA TYR A 252 -1.84 -4.83 -7.17
C TYR A 252 -2.27 -3.44 -6.72
N ALA A 253 -2.18 -2.43 -7.60
CA ALA A 253 -2.44 -1.05 -7.21
C ALA A 253 -3.87 -0.82 -6.63
N PRO A 254 -4.96 -1.31 -7.26
CA PRO A 254 -6.29 -1.20 -6.67
C PRO A 254 -6.49 -2.12 -5.45
N ALA A 255 -5.89 -3.32 -5.42
CA ALA A 255 -5.98 -4.20 -4.25
C ALA A 255 -5.30 -3.57 -3.01
N MET A 256 -4.16 -2.91 -3.18
CA MET A 256 -3.47 -2.19 -2.12
C MET A 256 -4.26 -0.95 -1.67
N ALA A 257 -4.84 -0.19 -2.61
CA ALA A 257 -5.70 0.94 -2.27
C ALA A 257 -6.95 0.49 -1.47
N LYS A 258 -7.48 -0.70 -1.77
CA LYS A 258 -8.58 -1.33 -1.04
C LYS A 258 -8.15 -1.79 0.36
N LEU A 259 -6.94 -2.35 0.48
CA LEU A 259 -6.34 -2.70 1.77
C LEU A 259 -6.21 -1.49 2.69
N GLU A 260 -5.67 -0.39 2.18
CA GLU A 260 -5.42 0.82 2.97
C GLU A 260 -6.69 1.51 3.50
N VAL A 261 -7.88 1.13 3.02
CA VAL A 261 -9.17 1.71 3.47
C VAL A 261 -9.98 0.76 4.36
N LEU A 262 -9.45 -0.41 4.75
CA LEU A 262 -10.08 -1.25 5.75
C LEU A 262 -10.22 -0.48 7.07
N GLY A 263 -11.42 -0.49 7.65
CA GLY A 263 -11.73 0.24 8.90
C GLY A 263 -11.68 1.78 8.81
N ALA A 264 -11.25 2.34 7.66
CA ALA A 264 -11.09 3.77 7.50
C ALA A 264 -12.45 4.49 7.32
N PRO A 265 -12.56 5.77 7.72
CA PRO A 265 -13.78 6.54 7.53
C PRO A 265 -14.03 6.85 6.05
N PHE A 266 -15.29 7.08 5.67
CA PHE A 266 -15.66 7.42 4.28
C PHE A 266 -15.17 8.80 3.79
N THR A 267 -14.68 9.67 4.70
CA THR A 267 -14.37 11.08 4.41
C THR A 267 -12.88 11.37 4.22
N GLN A 268 -12.13 10.43 3.63
CA GLN A 268 -10.69 10.61 3.46
C GLN A 268 -10.32 11.57 2.32
N ILE A 269 -9.11 12.12 2.40
CA ILE A 269 -8.52 13.04 1.44
C ILE A 269 -7.53 12.29 0.55
N ASP A 270 -7.66 12.41 -0.78
CA ASP A 270 -6.70 11.84 -1.74
C ASP A 270 -5.37 12.61 -1.65
N CYS A 271 -4.33 11.91 -1.22
CA CYS A 271 -2.96 12.39 -1.09
C CYS A 271 -1.98 11.66 -2.02
N THR A 272 -2.48 10.94 -3.05
CA THR A 272 -1.62 10.25 -4.02
C THR A 272 -0.64 11.19 -4.70
N GLY A 273 -1.03 12.45 -4.94
CA GLY A 273 -0.16 13.46 -5.54
C GLY A 273 1.06 13.85 -4.68
N ALA A 274 1.07 13.52 -3.39
CA ALA A 274 2.19 13.78 -2.49
C ALA A 274 3.24 12.66 -2.51
N LEU A 275 2.96 11.50 -3.12
CA LEU A 275 3.92 10.41 -3.30
C LEU A 275 5.05 10.81 -4.27
N PRO A 276 6.24 10.19 -4.17
CA PRO A 276 7.34 10.47 -5.07
C PRO A 276 7.03 9.90 -6.46
N ARG A 277 7.80 10.35 -7.45
CA ARG A 277 7.82 9.69 -8.76
C ARG A 277 8.65 8.41 -8.65
N SER A 278 8.25 7.37 -9.37
CA SER A 278 9.01 6.11 -9.42
C SER A 278 10.47 6.35 -9.85
N LEU A 279 11.41 5.66 -9.20
CA LEU A 279 12.85 5.76 -9.46
C LEU A 279 13.26 5.24 -10.85
N LEU A 280 12.43 4.41 -11.49
CA LEU A 280 12.65 3.93 -12.86
C LEU A 280 11.49 4.34 -13.76
N LYS A 281 11.81 4.76 -15.00
CA LYS A 281 10.81 4.77 -16.07
C LYS A 281 10.35 3.31 -16.27
N ARG A 282 9.04 3.06 -16.34
CA ARG A 282 8.44 1.71 -16.49
C ARG A 282 9.11 0.82 -17.54
N SER A 283 9.69 1.40 -18.60
CA SER A 283 10.41 0.68 -19.66
C SER A 283 11.73 0.04 -19.17
N ALA A 284 12.45 0.66 -18.24
CA ALA A 284 13.72 0.13 -17.74
C ALA A 284 13.52 -1.11 -16.86
N THR A 285 12.48 -1.12 -16.02
CA THR A 285 12.15 -2.29 -15.18
C THR A 285 11.66 -3.47 -16.03
N GLN A 286 10.86 -3.23 -17.07
CA GLN A 286 10.47 -4.27 -18.02
C GLN A 286 11.66 -4.83 -18.79
N ASN A 287 12.62 -3.99 -19.18
CA ASN A 287 13.83 -4.44 -19.87
C ASN A 287 14.77 -5.23 -18.95
N TYR A 288 14.89 -4.83 -17.67
CA TYR A 288 15.66 -5.59 -16.68
C TYR A 288 15.00 -6.94 -16.36
N ALA A 289 13.70 -6.97 -16.09
CA ALA A 289 12.96 -8.21 -15.88
C ALA A 289 13.05 -9.14 -17.11
N ARG A 290 12.94 -8.59 -18.33
CA ARG A 290 13.16 -9.35 -19.58
C ARG A 290 14.58 -9.86 -19.71
N SER A 291 15.59 -9.07 -19.32
CA SER A 291 17.00 -9.48 -19.31
C SER A 291 17.23 -10.67 -18.37
N ILE A 292 16.66 -10.63 -17.15
CA ILE A 292 16.74 -11.74 -16.19
C ILE A 292 15.96 -12.97 -16.67
N ILE A 293 14.76 -12.80 -17.24
CA ILE A 293 14.00 -13.90 -17.84
C ILE A 293 14.80 -14.53 -19.00
N ASN A 294 15.42 -13.71 -19.85
CA ASN A 294 16.25 -14.16 -20.97
C ASN A 294 17.50 -14.90 -20.49
N SER A 295 18.16 -14.44 -19.41
CA SER A 295 19.32 -15.13 -18.85
C SER A 295 18.94 -16.46 -18.18
N LEU A 296 17.81 -16.52 -17.48
CA LEU A 296 17.28 -17.75 -16.87
C LEU A 296 16.78 -18.77 -17.90
N THR A 297 16.28 -18.32 -19.06
CA THR A 297 15.87 -19.20 -20.17
C THR A 297 17.07 -19.67 -21.00
N MET A 298 18.06 -18.80 -21.26
CA MET A 298 19.32 -19.18 -21.90
C MET A 298 20.12 -20.18 -21.05
N GLY A 299 20.14 -20.02 -19.72
CA GLY A 299 20.78 -20.98 -18.81
C GLY A 299 20.17 -22.38 -18.83
N LYS A 300 18.88 -22.52 -19.23
CA LYS A 300 18.22 -23.82 -19.41
C LYS A 300 18.46 -24.42 -20.80
N ILE A 301 18.73 -23.61 -21.82
CA ILE A 301 19.11 -24.10 -23.16
C ILE A 301 20.56 -24.57 -23.19
N ALA A 302 21.44 -23.97 -22.39
CA ALA A 302 22.84 -24.40 -22.25
C ALA A 302 23.04 -25.66 -21.36
N ALA A 303 21.97 -26.17 -20.74
CA ALA A 303 21.99 -27.36 -19.88
C ALA A 303 21.43 -28.62 -20.57
N PHE A 304 21.32 -28.61 -21.90
CA PHE A 304 21.00 -29.75 -22.75
C PHE A 304 22.11 -30.00 -23.78
#